data_AF-A0A417EKN1-F1
#
_entry.id   AF-A0A417EKN1-F1
#
_cell.length_a   1.000
_cell.length_b   1.000
_cell.length_c   1.000
_cell.angle_alpha   90.00
_cell.angle_beta   90.00
_cell.angle_gamma   90.00
#
_symmetry.space_group_name_H-M   'P 1'
#
loop_
_entity.id
_entity.type
_entity.pdbx_description
1 polymer ?
#
loop_
_entity_poly.entity_id
_entity_poly.type
_entity_poly.pdbx_seq_one_letter_code
_entity_poly.pdbx_strand_id
1 'polypeptide(L)'
;MNEKLNNVEWSFTQETGCLTITGTGKMQNWAEHQERPWEEIRDEIRRVRICVGMESVGDCAFQNCTSLKEVELPETLVYLGVYSFRGCTALRDVKLPEGICIICAKAFHSCSALEKVELPVSLKNIDMRAFAKDEALHTVIYHGTEAQWEKILISGTASDNQYLLAAERRCLKEEPAGYQKTNDNSVADHYEEMVCCVKKALSYGGDGNLYFLTPDLTEAGIRAKCGDCTLVVFPNGKTMMIDAGYIACSAHIISLLDDLGLHHLDYFVLSHAHDDHAGGALAVAQYLYEHGGGIDACYRSSYIASSKQEPLFEEYLKQKGTHVYENVLAGYQWTVGDVRITAYHPTTEDLEKCVGNDESVNNVSILMKFVYGRSKYLTGGDLYIEMEEKLAEQYGDLLKADVMKSNHHGTYTSNGQKWLQTVQPNAIITDAEDIGNALLAEYAVEHGIKYYSAGIQGLILLRMSRIEYEIQCQTGDCL
;
A
#
# COMPACT_ATOMS: atom_id res chain seq x y z
N MET A 1 16.59 -13.36 -35.62
CA MET A 1 17.67 -13.23 -34.62
C MET A 1 17.36 -14.18 -33.49
N ASN A 2 18.35 -14.89 -32.92
CA ASN A 2 18.17 -15.82 -31.79
C ASN A 2 19.28 -15.59 -30.76
N GLU A 3 18.94 -15.36 -29.50
CA GLU A 3 19.91 -15.21 -28.41
C GLU A 3 19.40 -15.83 -27.10
N LYS A 4 20.33 -16.14 -26.19
CA LYS A 4 20.05 -16.76 -24.89
C LYS A 4 20.41 -15.80 -23.76
N LEU A 5 19.47 -15.56 -22.84
CA LEU A 5 19.63 -14.78 -21.62
C LEU A 5 19.19 -15.60 -20.41
N ASN A 6 20.15 -16.02 -19.59
CA ASN A 6 19.90 -16.81 -18.39
C ASN A 6 19.04 -18.07 -18.69
N ASN A 7 17.82 -18.11 -18.17
CA ASN A 7 16.83 -19.16 -18.31
C ASN A 7 15.86 -18.93 -19.49
N VAL A 8 16.08 -17.89 -20.29
CA VAL A 8 15.23 -17.47 -21.41
C VAL A 8 16.02 -17.50 -22.73
N GLU A 9 15.40 -18.00 -23.78
CA GLU A 9 15.85 -17.90 -25.17
C GLU A 9 14.79 -17.16 -25.98
N TRP A 10 15.19 -16.21 -26.82
CA TRP A 10 14.27 -15.47 -27.66
C TRP A 10 14.60 -15.58 -29.14
N SER A 11 13.58 -15.46 -29.98
CA SER A 11 13.72 -15.40 -31.43
C SER A 11 12.76 -14.38 -32.05
N PHE A 12 13.19 -13.72 -33.11
CA PHE A 12 12.34 -12.77 -33.85
C PHE A 12 12.18 -13.18 -35.32
N THR A 13 10.93 -13.26 -35.76
CA THR A 13 10.54 -13.56 -37.15
C THR A 13 10.07 -12.28 -37.85
N GLN A 14 10.93 -11.71 -38.70
CA GLN A 14 10.73 -10.38 -39.29
C GLN A 14 9.47 -10.30 -40.18
N GLU A 15 9.14 -11.36 -40.92
CA GLU A 15 7.97 -11.38 -41.82
C GLU A 15 6.65 -11.22 -41.06
N THR A 16 6.59 -11.75 -39.84
CA THR A 16 5.39 -11.71 -39.00
C THR A 16 5.47 -10.65 -37.90
N GLY A 17 6.67 -10.10 -37.64
CA GLY A 17 6.92 -9.26 -36.46
C GLY A 17 6.74 -10.02 -35.14
N CYS A 18 6.93 -11.34 -35.14
CA CYS A 18 6.69 -12.18 -33.96
C CYS A 18 7.98 -12.36 -33.15
N LEU A 19 7.99 -11.84 -31.92
CA LEU A 19 8.98 -12.13 -30.90
C LEU A 19 8.52 -13.35 -30.08
N THR A 20 9.24 -14.45 -30.16
CA THR A 20 8.97 -15.68 -29.41
C THR A 20 9.96 -15.83 -28.27
N ILE A 21 9.45 -15.98 -27.05
CA ILE A 21 10.20 -16.18 -25.81
C ILE A 21 9.97 -17.62 -25.34
N THR A 22 11.06 -18.35 -25.09
CA THR A 22 11.07 -19.73 -24.61
C THR A 22 11.97 -19.82 -23.37
N GLY A 23 11.71 -20.75 -22.46
CA GLY A 23 12.51 -20.87 -21.25
C GLY A 23 11.77 -21.59 -20.14
N THR A 24 12.33 -21.55 -18.94
CA THR A 24 11.72 -22.10 -17.72
C THR A 24 11.85 -21.16 -16.54
N GLY A 25 10.81 -20.99 -15.73
CA GLY A 25 10.83 -20.15 -14.52
C GLY A 25 10.50 -18.68 -14.78
N LYS A 26 11.00 -17.78 -13.94
CA LYS A 26 10.69 -16.34 -13.98
C LYS A 26 11.47 -15.62 -15.10
N MET A 27 10.85 -14.71 -15.84
CA MET A 27 11.57 -13.80 -16.74
C MET A 27 12.40 -12.80 -15.90
N GLN A 28 13.52 -12.33 -16.46
CA GLN A 28 14.31 -11.25 -15.85
C GLN A 28 13.52 -9.95 -15.81
N ASN A 29 13.59 -9.23 -14.67
CA ASN A 29 13.09 -7.87 -14.51
C ASN A 29 14.09 -6.85 -15.04
N TRP A 30 13.58 -5.79 -15.67
CA TRP A 30 14.37 -4.70 -16.23
C TRP A 30 13.98 -3.38 -15.58
N ALA A 31 14.96 -2.53 -15.27
CA ALA A 31 14.67 -1.15 -14.89
C ALA A 31 14.20 -0.35 -16.12
N GLU A 32 13.39 0.70 -15.94
CA GLU A 32 12.83 1.49 -17.06
C GLU A 32 13.89 2.08 -18.01
N HIS A 33 15.10 2.36 -17.50
CA HIS A 33 16.22 2.93 -18.28
C HIS A 33 17.15 1.85 -18.88
N GLN A 34 16.89 0.57 -18.60
CA GLN A 34 17.72 -0.54 -19.06
C GLN A 34 17.26 -1.02 -20.44
N GLU A 35 18.21 -1.17 -21.37
CA GLU A 35 17.93 -1.72 -22.69
C GLU A 35 17.58 -3.21 -22.59
N ARG A 36 16.48 -3.61 -23.24
CA ARG A 36 16.06 -5.01 -23.33
C ARG A 36 16.77 -5.67 -24.52
N PRO A 37 16.91 -7.00 -24.55
CA PRO A 37 17.57 -7.70 -25.66
C PRO A 37 16.94 -7.46 -27.03
N TRP A 38 15.66 -7.09 -27.06
CA TRP A 38 14.90 -6.76 -28.27
C TRP A 38 14.70 -5.25 -28.46
N GLU A 39 15.50 -4.38 -27.84
CA GLU A 39 15.36 -2.93 -27.94
C GLU A 39 15.45 -2.44 -29.39
N GLU A 40 16.42 -2.94 -30.14
CA GLU A 40 16.69 -2.52 -31.51
C GLU A 40 15.52 -2.83 -32.47
N ILE A 41 14.76 -3.89 -32.16
CA ILE A 41 13.62 -4.35 -32.97
C ILE A 41 12.27 -3.98 -32.35
N ARG A 42 12.24 -3.22 -31.24
CA ARG A 42 11.05 -2.96 -30.42
C ARG A 42 9.87 -2.46 -31.23
N ASP A 43 10.12 -1.53 -32.15
CA ASP A 43 9.08 -0.90 -32.97
C ASP A 43 8.64 -1.79 -34.15
N GLU A 44 9.29 -2.93 -34.38
CA GLU A 44 8.90 -3.96 -35.36
C GLU A 44 8.09 -5.10 -34.73
N ILE A 45 8.07 -5.22 -33.40
CA ILE A 45 7.35 -6.29 -32.69
C ILE A 45 5.84 -6.05 -32.82
N ARG A 46 5.17 -6.95 -33.53
CA ARG A 46 3.71 -6.96 -33.74
C ARG A 46 3.00 -8.03 -32.92
N ARG A 47 3.72 -9.10 -32.58
CA ARG A 47 3.22 -10.19 -31.75
C ARG A 47 4.29 -10.61 -30.76
N VAL A 48 3.90 -10.84 -29.52
CA VAL A 48 4.72 -11.51 -28.51
C VAL A 48 4.13 -12.89 -28.25
N ARG A 49 4.95 -13.92 -28.30
CA ARG A 49 4.59 -15.29 -27.90
C ARG A 49 5.49 -15.74 -26.77
N ILE A 50 4.92 -16.00 -25.61
CA ILE A 50 5.63 -16.60 -24.48
C ILE A 50 5.25 -18.08 -24.42
N CYS A 51 6.24 -18.97 -24.41
CA CYS A 51 6.01 -20.40 -24.44
C CYS A 51 5.89 -21.01 -23.04
N VAL A 52 5.22 -22.17 -22.98
CA VAL A 52 5.06 -22.99 -21.76
C VAL A 52 6.39 -23.22 -21.07
N GLY A 53 6.39 -23.11 -19.75
CA GLY A 53 7.59 -23.24 -18.90
C GLY A 53 7.94 -21.93 -18.19
N MET A 54 7.55 -20.79 -18.75
CA MET A 54 7.67 -19.50 -18.08
C MET A 54 6.59 -19.31 -17.01
N GLU A 55 7.00 -18.80 -15.85
CA GLU A 55 6.15 -18.54 -14.67
C GLU A 55 5.77 -17.06 -14.55
N SER A 56 6.54 -16.15 -15.16
CA SER A 56 6.26 -14.72 -15.10
C SER A 56 6.68 -13.96 -16.35
N VAL A 57 6.05 -12.80 -16.56
CA VAL A 57 6.60 -11.75 -17.43
C VAL A 57 7.36 -10.77 -16.56
N GLY A 58 8.60 -10.46 -16.94
CA GLY A 58 9.47 -9.60 -16.15
C GLY A 58 9.10 -8.11 -16.26
N ASP A 59 9.54 -7.33 -15.28
CA ASP A 59 9.31 -5.88 -15.27
C ASP A 59 9.87 -5.21 -16.54
N CYS A 60 9.12 -4.25 -17.07
CA CYS A 60 9.43 -3.48 -18.29
C CYS A 60 9.72 -4.32 -19.57
N ALA A 61 9.50 -5.64 -19.56
CA ALA A 61 9.95 -6.54 -20.63
C ALA A 61 9.50 -6.07 -22.02
N PHE A 62 8.22 -5.75 -22.21
CA PHE A 62 7.66 -5.29 -23.47
C PHE A 62 7.18 -3.83 -23.42
N GLN A 63 7.73 -3.04 -22.49
CA GLN A 63 7.43 -1.62 -22.38
C GLN A 63 7.66 -0.91 -23.73
N ASN A 64 6.74 -0.03 -24.12
CA ASN A 64 6.78 0.79 -25.33
C ASN A 64 6.96 0.00 -26.63
N CYS A 65 6.55 -1.28 -26.69
CA CYS A 65 6.40 -1.98 -27.97
C CYS A 65 5.17 -1.44 -28.72
N THR A 66 5.28 -0.22 -29.26
CA THR A 66 4.15 0.55 -29.80
C THR A 66 3.47 -0.11 -31.01
N SER A 67 4.16 -1.03 -31.70
CA SER A 67 3.61 -1.83 -32.79
C SER A 67 2.93 -3.14 -32.35
N LEU A 68 3.02 -3.51 -31.07
CA LEU A 68 2.53 -4.79 -30.53
C LEU A 68 1.00 -4.83 -30.58
N LYS A 69 0.44 -5.81 -31.28
CA LYS A 69 -1.01 -5.99 -31.47
C LYS A 69 -1.57 -7.21 -30.77
N GLU A 70 -0.74 -8.24 -30.59
CA GLU A 70 -1.16 -9.56 -30.12
C GLU A 70 -0.17 -10.11 -29.10
N VAL A 71 -0.67 -10.66 -28.00
CA VAL A 71 0.14 -11.35 -26.99
C VAL A 71 -0.42 -12.76 -26.79
N GLU A 72 0.43 -13.76 -26.97
CA GLU A 72 0.13 -15.16 -26.68
C GLU A 72 0.86 -15.55 -25.38
N LEU A 73 0.09 -15.78 -24.31
CA LEU A 73 0.57 -16.07 -22.96
C LEU A 73 0.29 -17.55 -22.60
N PRO A 74 1.21 -18.27 -21.95
CA PRO A 74 1.02 -19.67 -21.59
C PRO A 74 0.34 -19.83 -20.23
N GLU A 75 -0.40 -20.93 -20.07
CA GLU A 75 -1.09 -21.35 -18.82
C GLU A 75 -0.17 -21.58 -17.61
N THR A 76 1.16 -21.54 -17.79
CA THR A 76 2.12 -21.63 -16.68
C THR A 76 2.41 -20.28 -16.02
N LEU A 77 1.95 -19.16 -16.59
CA LEU A 77 2.18 -17.84 -16.00
C LEU A 77 1.35 -17.63 -14.74
N VAL A 78 2.01 -17.10 -13.71
CA VAL A 78 1.43 -16.78 -12.41
C VAL A 78 1.25 -15.26 -12.24
N TYR A 79 2.14 -14.44 -12.81
CA TYR A 79 2.05 -12.99 -12.69
C TYR A 79 2.65 -12.22 -13.89
N LEU A 80 2.16 -10.99 -14.09
CA LEU A 80 2.69 -10.01 -15.03
C LEU A 80 3.43 -8.91 -14.28
N GLY A 81 4.70 -8.68 -14.61
CA GLY A 81 5.57 -7.70 -13.93
C GLY A 81 5.16 -6.24 -14.10
N VAL A 82 5.78 -5.39 -13.30
CA VAL A 82 5.56 -3.94 -13.29
C VAL A 82 5.94 -3.38 -14.66
N TYR A 83 5.07 -2.56 -15.25
CA TYR A 83 5.28 -1.98 -16.60
C TYR A 83 5.44 -2.98 -17.76
N SER A 84 5.14 -4.27 -17.57
CA SER A 84 5.51 -5.32 -18.53
C SER A 84 5.03 -5.06 -19.96
N PHE A 85 3.88 -4.40 -20.15
CA PHE A 85 3.31 -3.98 -21.44
C PHE A 85 2.96 -2.49 -21.49
N ARG A 86 3.49 -1.66 -20.58
CA ARG A 86 3.18 -0.22 -20.57
C ARG A 86 3.48 0.41 -21.93
N GLY A 87 2.55 1.21 -22.46
CA GLY A 87 2.74 1.95 -23.70
C GLY A 87 2.69 1.09 -24.98
N CYS A 88 2.14 -0.12 -24.92
CA CYS A 88 1.84 -0.92 -26.12
C CYS A 88 0.58 -0.34 -26.82
N THR A 89 0.73 0.81 -27.47
CA THR A 89 -0.39 1.61 -28.00
C THR A 89 -1.15 0.99 -29.17
N ALA A 90 -0.68 -0.12 -29.76
CA ALA A 90 -1.38 -0.87 -30.80
C ALA A 90 -2.07 -2.15 -30.29
N LEU A 91 -1.92 -2.49 -29.01
CA LEU A 91 -2.48 -3.72 -28.41
C LEU A 91 -3.98 -3.54 -28.22
N ARG A 92 -4.79 -4.42 -28.81
CA ARG A 92 -6.27 -4.29 -28.82
C ARG A 92 -6.99 -5.25 -27.92
N ASP A 93 -6.48 -6.46 -27.82
CA ASP A 93 -7.10 -7.54 -27.06
C ASP A 93 -6.01 -8.26 -26.26
N VAL A 94 -6.31 -8.55 -25.00
CA VAL A 94 -5.45 -9.38 -24.16
C VAL A 94 -6.27 -10.49 -23.53
N LYS A 95 -5.82 -11.73 -23.69
CA LYS A 95 -6.36 -12.88 -22.98
C LYS A 95 -5.35 -13.36 -21.96
N LEU A 96 -5.68 -13.22 -20.68
CA LEU A 96 -4.86 -13.75 -19.60
C LEU A 96 -5.18 -15.24 -19.39
N PRO A 97 -4.16 -16.11 -19.33
CA PRO A 97 -4.35 -17.54 -19.19
C PRO A 97 -4.77 -17.92 -17.76
N GLU A 98 -5.37 -19.09 -17.61
CA GLU A 98 -5.69 -19.65 -16.31
C GLU A 98 -4.38 -19.98 -15.57
N GLY A 99 -4.23 -19.47 -14.34
CA GLY A 99 -2.97 -19.53 -13.60
C GLY A 99 -2.47 -18.16 -13.16
N ILE A 100 -2.78 -17.10 -13.92
CA ILE A 100 -2.43 -15.74 -13.51
C ILE A 100 -3.21 -15.38 -12.25
N CYS A 101 -2.47 -15.04 -11.20
CA CYS A 101 -2.99 -14.58 -9.92
C CYS A 101 -2.84 -13.07 -9.74
N ILE A 102 -1.83 -12.44 -10.36
CA ILE A 102 -1.48 -11.03 -10.14
C ILE A 102 -1.18 -10.31 -11.45
N ILE A 103 -1.78 -9.13 -11.63
CA ILE A 103 -1.38 -8.13 -12.64
C ILE A 103 -0.71 -6.98 -11.88
N CYS A 104 0.61 -6.85 -11.98
CA CYS A 104 1.35 -5.85 -11.21
C CYS A 104 1.15 -4.42 -11.74
N ALA A 105 1.61 -3.44 -10.97
CA ALA A 105 1.37 -2.04 -11.23
C ALA A 105 1.77 -1.61 -12.63
N LYS A 106 0.88 -0.84 -13.27
CA LYS A 106 1.07 -0.27 -14.61
C LYS A 106 1.41 -1.30 -15.70
N ALA A 107 1.10 -2.59 -15.50
CA ALA A 107 1.41 -3.65 -16.47
C ALA A 107 0.89 -3.32 -17.88
N PHE A 108 -0.32 -2.77 -18.02
CA PHE A 108 -0.91 -2.33 -19.29
C PHE A 108 -1.07 -0.81 -19.41
N HIS A 109 -0.50 -0.01 -18.51
CA HIS A 109 -0.68 1.45 -18.51
C HIS A 109 -0.40 2.09 -19.89
N SER A 110 -1.32 2.92 -20.38
CA SER A 110 -1.26 3.59 -21.69
C SER A 110 -1.23 2.63 -22.88
N CYS A 111 -1.88 1.48 -22.78
CA CYS A 111 -2.28 0.69 -23.94
C CYS A 111 -3.55 1.32 -24.54
N SER A 112 -3.40 2.51 -25.14
CA SER A 112 -4.53 3.36 -25.55
C SER A 112 -5.49 2.76 -26.58
N ALA A 113 -5.08 1.68 -27.27
CA ALA A 113 -5.93 0.94 -28.22
C ALA A 113 -6.52 -0.35 -27.63
N LEU A 114 -6.28 -0.67 -26.35
CA LEU A 114 -6.78 -1.88 -25.71
C LEU A 114 -8.29 -1.76 -25.55
N GLU A 115 -9.05 -2.50 -26.35
CA GLU A 115 -10.52 -2.48 -26.39
C GLU A 115 -11.11 -3.52 -25.42
N LYS A 116 -10.41 -4.65 -25.23
CA LYS A 116 -10.91 -5.81 -24.49
C LYS A 116 -9.84 -6.54 -23.70
N VAL A 117 -10.20 -6.99 -22.51
CA VAL A 117 -9.41 -7.93 -21.70
C VAL A 117 -10.24 -9.14 -21.25
N GLU A 118 -9.66 -10.34 -21.32
CA GLU A 118 -10.19 -11.58 -20.72
C GLU A 118 -9.37 -11.94 -19.48
N LEU A 119 -10.04 -12.09 -18.33
CA LEU A 119 -9.45 -12.31 -17.01
C LEU A 119 -9.83 -13.71 -16.45
N PRO A 120 -8.86 -14.49 -15.93
CA PRO A 120 -9.07 -15.85 -15.48
C PRO A 120 -9.67 -15.92 -14.06
N VAL A 121 -10.23 -17.07 -13.69
CA VAL A 121 -10.80 -17.30 -12.34
C VAL A 121 -9.72 -17.28 -11.25
N SER A 122 -8.48 -17.59 -11.62
CA SER A 122 -7.32 -17.60 -10.71
C SER A 122 -6.87 -16.21 -10.28
N LEU A 123 -7.35 -15.14 -10.92
CA LEU A 123 -6.92 -13.77 -10.68
C LEU A 123 -7.35 -13.34 -9.27
N LYS A 124 -6.40 -12.82 -8.50
CA LYS A 124 -6.60 -12.37 -7.12
C LYS A 124 -6.34 -10.89 -6.94
N ASN A 125 -5.37 -10.33 -7.67
CA ASN A 125 -4.97 -8.94 -7.52
C ASN A 125 -4.70 -8.25 -8.87
N ILE A 126 -5.17 -7.01 -8.99
CA ILE A 126 -4.87 -6.06 -10.06
C ILE A 126 -4.37 -4.77 -9.40
N ASP A 127 -3.08 -4.50 -9.58
CA ASP A 127 -2.36 -3.48 -8.84
C ASP A 127 -2.51 -2.08 -9.47
N MET A 128 -1.94 -1.06 -8.83
CA MET A 128 -2.12 0.36 -9.14
C MET A 128 -1.85 0.65 -10.62
N ARG A 129 -2.82 1.33 -11.26
CA ARG A 129 -2.71 1.83 -12.64
C ARG A 129 -2.44 0.75 -13.68
N ALA A 130 -2.67 -0.53 -13.37
CA ALA A 130 -2.47 -1.63 -14.31
C ALA A 130 -3.13 -1.35 -15.67
N PHE A 131 -4.32 -0.75 -15.67
CA PHE A 131 -5.09 -0.36 -16.85
C PHE A 131 -5.37 1.16 -16.92
N ALA A 132 -4.44 1.99 -16.42
CA ALA A 132 -4.58 3.44 -16.50
C ALA A 132 -4.26 3.96 -17.90
N LYS A 133 -5.05 4.93 -18.38
CA LYS A 133 -4.94 5.53 -19.73
C LYS A 133 -5.16 4.54 -20.88
N ASP A 134 -5.91 3.48 -20.62
CA ASP A 134 -6.35 2.50 -21.62
C ASP A 134 -7.69 2.98 -22.20
N GLU A 135 -7.64 4.09 -22.92
CA GLU A 135 -8.82 4.91 -23.28
C GLU A 135 -9.87 4.18 -24.14
N ALA A 136 -9.46 3.14 -24.86
CA ALA A 136 -10.35 2.31 -25.66
C ALA A 136 -11.02 1.17 -24.89
N LEU A 137 -10.62 0.89 -23.64
CA LEU A 137 -11.04 -0.32 -22.93
C LEU A 137 -12.51 -0.19 -22.53
N HIS A 138 -13.35 -0.99 -23.20
CA HIS A 138 -14.79 -0.97 -23.01
C HIS A 138 -15.38 -2.36 -22.75
N THR A 139 -14.60 -3.43 -22.84
CA THR A 139 -15.09 -4.79 -22.59
C THR A 139 -14.16 -5.59 -21.67
N VAL A 140 -14.73 -6.15 -20.60
CA VAL A 140 -14.06 -7.08 -19.69
C VAL A 140 -14.81 -8.39 -19.68
N ILE A 141 -14.15 -9.49 -20.04
CA ILE A 141 -14.70 -10.83 -19.87
C ILE A 141 -14.01 -11.47 -18.67
N TYR A 142 -14.77 -11.81 -17.64
CA TYR A 142 -14.26 -12.55 -16.48
C TYR A 142 -14.71 -14.01 -16.55
N HIS A 143 -13.78 -14.95 -16.45
CA HIS A 143 -14.09 -16.38 -16.55
C HIS A 143 -14.77 -16.96 -15.30
N GLY A 144 -14.89 -16.18 -14.22
CA GLY A 144 -15.55 -16.55 -12.96
C GLY A 144 -17.00 -16.10 -12.86
N THR A 145 -17.54 -16.16 -11.63
CA THR A 145 -18.84 -15.60 -11.26
C THR A 145 -18.71 -14.15 -10.75
N GLU A 146 -19.82 -13.42 -10.66
CA GLU A 146 -19.83 -12.07 -10.04
C GLU A 146 -19.27 -12.11 -8.59
N ALA A 147 -19.69 -13.06 -7.74
CA ALA A 147 -19.14 -13.16 -6.39
C ALA A 147 -17.64 -13.50 -6.34
N GLN A 148 -17.07 -14.11 -7.39
CA GLN A 148 -15.62 -14.29 -7.49
C GLN A 148 -14.94 -13.01 -7.97
N TRP A 149 -15.59 -12.20 -8.81
CA TRP A 149 -15.09 -10.91 -9.25
C TRP A 149 -14.94 -9.94 -8.08
N GLU A 150 -15.97 -9.84 -7.24
CA GLU A 150 -15.98 -8.94 -6.08
C GLU A 150 -14.91 -9.29 -5.01
N LYS A 151 -14.25 -10.46 -5.16
CA LYS A 151 -13.11 -10.88 -4.32
C LYS A 151 -11.74 -10.53 -4.91
N ILE A 152 -11.70 -10.06 -6.15
CA ILE A 152 -10.45 -9.62 -6.78
C ILE A 152 -10.09 -8.27 -6.16
N LEU A 153 -8.90 -8.18 -5.62
CA LEU A 153 -8.34 -6.95 -5.08
C LEU A 153 -7.91 -6.07 -6.26
N ILE A 154 -8.66 -5.01 -6.55
CA ILE A 154 -8.37 -4.09 -7.65
C ILE A 154 -8.06 -2.71 -7.06
N SER A 155 -6.79 -2.30 -7.11
CA SER A 155 -6.37 -0.94 -6.74
C SER A 155 -7.10 0.07 -7.64
N GLY A 156 -7.67 1.16 -7.10
CA GLY A 156 -8.67 1.90 -7.86
C GLY A 156 -8.78 3.41 -7.65
N THR A 157 -7.72 4.17 -7.35
CA THR A 157 -7.86 5.64 -7.27
C THR A 157 -8.52 6.18 -8.56
N ALA A 158 -9.09 7.40 -8.54
CA ALA A 158 -9.73 7.99 -9.73
C ALA A 158 -8.82 8.05 -10.98
N SER A 159 -7.51 7.78 -10.84
CA SER A 159 -6.53 7.71 -11.93
C SER A 159 -5.96 6.31 -12.20
N ASP A 160 -6.37 5.27 -11.47
CA ASP A 160 -5.75 3.93 -11.53
C ASP A 160 -6.36 3.02 -12.58
N ASN A 161 -7.29 2.15 -12.20
CA ASN A 161 -7.89 1.16 -13.09
C ASN A 161 -9.28 1.60 -13.59
N GLN A 162 -9.51 2.91 -13.72
CA GLN A 162 -10.83 3.47 -14.03
C GLN A 162 -11.43 2.92 -15.33
N TYR A 163 -10.62 2.66 -16.35
CA TYR A 163 -11.08 2.14 -17.63
C TYR A 163 -11.51 0.68 -17.51
N LEU A 164 -10.73 -0.15 -16.79
CA LEU A 164 -11.12 -1.52 -16.46
C LEU A 164 -12.45 -1.56 -15.69
N LEU A 165 -12.61 -0.68 -14.71
CA LEU A 165 -13.80 -0.65 -13.83
C LEU A 165 -15.03 -0.01 -14.51
N ALA A 166 -14.84 0.79 -15.57
CA ALA A 166 -15.91 1.40 -16.34
C ALA A 166 -16.36 0.56 -17.54
N ALA A 167 -15.52 -0.38 -17.98
CA ALA A 167 -15.82 -1.28 -19.09
C ALA A 167 -17.04 -2.18 -18.80
N GLU A 168 -17.74 -2.57 -19.87
CA GLU A 168 -18.83 -3.55 -19.79
C GLU A 168 -18.26 -4.91 -19.36
N ARG A 169 -18.59 -5.30 -18.12
CA ARG A 169 -18.16 -6.56 -17.52
C ARG A 169 -19.14 -7.68 -17.85
N ARG A 170 -18.62 -8.82 -18.31
CA ARG A 170 -19.36 -10.07 -18.51
C ARG A 170 -18.67 -11.22 -17.79
N CYS A 171 -19.33 -11.77 -16.77
CA CYS A 171 -18.93 -13.02 -16.12
C CYS A 171 -19.41 -14.24 -16.93
N LEU A 172 -18.56 -15.26 -17.09
CA LEU A 172 -18.87 -16.46 -17.89
C LEU A 172 -19.48 -17.61 -17.07
N LYS A 173 -19.41 -17.58 -15.74
CA LYS A 173 -20.09 -18.55 -14.86
C LYS A 173 -21.29 -17.89 -14.19
N GLU A 174 -22.47 -18.45 -14.39
CA GLU A 174 -23.69 -18.04 -13.70
C GLU A 174 -23.69 -18.55 -12.24
N GLU A 175 -24.21 -17.76 -11.30
CA GLU A 175 -24.51 -18.26 -9.96
C GLU A 175 -25.73 -19.20 -10.02
N PRO A 176 -25.69 -20.38 -9.37
CA PRO A 176 -26.90 -21.17 -9.19
C PRO A 176 -27.89 -20.38 -8.33
N ALA A 177 -29.12 -20.25 -8.84
CA ALA A 177 -30.22 -19.60 -8.14
C ALA A 177 -30.44 -20.25 -6.76
N GLY A 178 -30.11 -19.51 -5.70
CA GLY A 178 -30.28 -19.95 -4.32
C GLY A 178 -28.96 -20.28 -3.62
N TYR A 179 -28.07 -19.30 -3.50
CA TYR A 179 -27.00 -19.38 -2.52
C TYR A 179 -27.57 -19.08 -1.13
N GLN A 180 -27.96 -20.12 -0.41
CA GLN A 180 -27.92 -20.06 1.06
C GLN A 180 -26.46 -19.95 1.46
N LYS A 181 -26.15 -18.97 2.32
CA LYS A 181 -24.88 -18.84 3.05
C LYS A 181 -24.53 -20.22 3.64
N THR A 182 -23.66 -20.97 2.98
CA THR A 182 -23.03 -22.14 3.58
C THR A 182 -21.97 -21.60 4.52
N ASN A 183 -22.24 -21.69 5.82
CA ASN A 183 -21.20 -21.68 6.83
C ASN A 183 -20.19 -22.77 6.48
N ASP A 184 -18.96 -22.40 6.10
CA ASP A 184 -17.80 -23.17 6.51
C ASP A 184 -16.52 -22.31 6.50
N ASN A 185 -15.78 -22.41 7.60
CA ASN A 185 -14.63 -21.61 8.03
C ASN A 185 -14.96 -20.19 8.52
N SER A 186 -15.62 -20.07 9.69
CA SER A 186 -15.52 -18.84 10.46
C SER A 186 -14.06 -18.68 10.90
N VAL A 187 -13.29 -17.86 10.18
CA VAL A 187 -12.08 -17.28 10.75
C VAL A 187 -12.53 -16.63 12.06
N ALA A 188 -11.88 -16.96 13.17
CA ALA A 188 -12.21 -16.36 14.45
C ALA A 188 -12.04 -14.84 14.32
N ASP A 189 -13.07 -14.09 14.71
CA ASP A 189 -13.06 -12.63 14.76
C ASP A 189 -12.68 -12.22 16.18
N HIS A 190 -11.52 -11.58 16.32
CA HIS A 190 -10.93 -11.20 17.60
C HIS A 190 -11.12 -9.72 17.95
N TYR A 191 -11.93 -8.96 17.19
CA TYR A 191 -12.09 -7.52 17.39
C TYR A 191 -12.42 -7.14 18.84
N GLU A 192 -13.47 -7.75 19.40
CA GLU A 192 -13.94 -7.49 20.76
C GLU A 192 -12.88 -7.85 21.82
N GLU A 193 -12.09 -8.89 21.59
CA GLU A 193 -11.01 -9.30 22.49
C GLU A 193 -9.89 -8.26 22.52
N MET A 194 -9.51 -7.76 21.34
CA MET A 194 -8.49 -6.73 21.16
C MET A 194 -8.92 -5.39 21.76
N VAL A 195 -10.15 -4.95 21.47
CA VAL A 195 -10.75 -3.74 22.05
C VAL A 195 -10.84 -3.87 23.57
N CYS A 196 -11.32 -5.00 24.09
CA CYS A 196 -11.40 -5.23 25.54
C CYS A 196 -10.01 -5.18 26.20
N CYS A 197 -8.98 -5.72 25.56
CA CYS A 197 -7.60 -5.65 26.03
C CYS A 197 -7.14 -4.20 26.23
N VAL A 198 -7.32 -3.36 25.21
CA VAL A 198 -6.87 -1.95 25.23
C VAL A 198 -7.73 -1.10 26.17
N LYS A 199 -9.06 -1.28 26.18
CA LYS A 199 -9.96 -0.62 27.15
C LYS A 199 -9.55 -0.90 28.59
N LYS A 200 -9.17 -2.15 28.89
CA LYS A 200 -8.71 -2.52 30.22
C LYS A 200 -7.43 -1.79 30.60
N ALA A 201 -6.45 -1.71 29.69
CA ALA A 201 -5.23 -0.93 29.91
C ALA A 201 -5.53 0.56 30.17
N LEU A 202 -6.40 1.18 29.36
CA LEU A 202 -6.84 2.56 29.55
C LEU A 202 -7.56 2.78 30.89
N SER A 203 -8.41 1.84 31.32
CA SER A 203 -9.15 1.93 32.60
C SER A 203 -8.26 1.96 33.84
N TYR A 204 -7.01 1.49 33.72
CA TYR A 204 -6.00 1.55 34.78
C TYR A 204 -5.09 2.77 34.69
N GLY A 205 -5.29 3.65 33.70
CA GLY A 205 -4.37 4.74 33.40
C GLY A 205 -3.06 4.23 32.77
N GLY A 206 -3.13 3.11 32.03
CA GLY A 206 -1.98 2.40 31.46
C GLY A 206 -1.64 1.12 32.23
N ASP A 207 -1.13 0.11 31.52
CA ASP A 207 -0.75 -1.18 32.09
C ASP A 207 0.75 -1.50 31.93
N GLY A 208 1.55 -0.49 31.54
CA GLY A 208 2.97 -0.65 31.26
C GLY A 208 3.31 -1.17 29.86
N ASN A 209 2.34 -1.42 28.98
CA ASN A 209 2.60 -1.78 27.59
C ASN A 209 2.35 -0.59 26.65
N LEU A 210 3.08 -0.58 25.54
CA LEU A 210 2.88 0.36 24.44
C LEU A 210 2.06 -0.35 23.36
N TYR A 211 0.92 0.20 23.00
CA TYR A 211 0.03 -0.35 21.98
C TYR A 211 0.04 0.52 20.73
N PHE A 212 0.03 -0.12 19.56
CA PHE A 212 -0.29 0.50 18.29
C PHE A 212 -1.48 -0.26 17.69
N LEU A 213 -2.53 0.48 17.34
CA LEU A 213 -3.73 -0.03 16.73
C LEU A 213 -3.82 0.54 15.32
N THR A 214 -3.80 -0.33 14.33
CA THR A 214 -4.02 0.02 12.92
C THR A 214 -5.39 -0.49 12.51
N PRO A 215 -6.42 0.39 12.39
CA PRO A 215 -7.75 0.00 11.95
C PRO A 215 -7.77 -0.34 10.45
N ASP A 216 -8.70 -1.21 10.08
CA ASP A 216 -9.10 -1.34 8.68
C ASP A 216 -9.95 -0.12 8.29
N LEU A 217 -9.43 0.67 7.36
CA LEU A 217 -10.09 1.85 6.83
C LEU A 217 -10.82 1.59 5.51
N THR A 218 -10.91 0.33 5.07
CA THR A 218 -11.54 -0.05 3.81
C THR A 218 -12.99 0.43 3.75
N GLU A 219 -13.24 1.40 2.87
CA GLU A 219 -14.54 2.04 2.71
C GLU A 219 -15.07 1.84 1.29
N ALA A 220 -16.34 1.47 1.17
CA ALA A 220 -16.94 1.11 -0.10
C ALA A 220 -17.01 2.33 -1.04
N GLY A 221 -16.33 2.24 -2.18
CA GLY A 221 -16.31 3.32 -3.17
C GLY A 221 -15.17 4.32 -3.00
N ILE A 222 -14.40 4.27 -1.90
CA ILE A 222 -13.04 4.79 -1.91
C ILE A 222 -12.21 3.74 -2.60
N ARG A 223 -11.93 4.00 -3.86
CA ARG A 223 -11.10 3.10 -4.66
C ARG A 223 -9.61 3.51 -4.56
N ALA A 224 -9.29 4.65 -3.93
CA ALA A 224 -7.95 5.06 -3.53
C ALA A 224 -7.53 4.44 -2.19
N LYS A 225 -6.23 4.54 -1.85
CA LYS A 225 -5.70 4.05 -0.57
C LYS A 225 -6.47 4.66 0.58
N CYS A 226 -7.08 3.87 1.45
CA CYS A 226 -8.01 4.40 2.46
C CYS A 226 -7.32 5.34 3.47
N GLY A 227 -6.01 5.17 3.59
CA GLY A 227 -5.09 6.11 4.22
C GLY A 227 -4.44 5.58 5.49
N ASP A 228 -3.52 6.36 6.05
CA ASP A 228 -2.82 5.97 7.26
C ASP A 228 -3.64 6.39 8.48
N CYS A 229 -3.70 5.50 9.46
CA CYS A 229 -4.18 5.84 10.79
C CYS A 229 -3.57 4.86 11.78
N THR A 230 -2.89 5.38 12.79
CA THR A 230 -2.41 4.57 13.90
C THR A 230 -2.79 5.22 15.22
N LEU A 231 -3.61 4.54 16.03
CA LEU A 231 -3.84 4.92 17.41
C LEU A 231 -2.78 4.29 18.30
N VAL A 232 -2.11 5.10 19.10
CA VAL A 232 -1.07 4.69 20.03
C VAL A 232 -1.57 4.88 21.46
N VAL A 233 -1.47 3.83 22.28
CA VAL A 233 -1.71 3.92 23.73
C VAL A 233 -0.40 3.67 24.45
N PHE A 234 0.09 4.67 25.17
CA PHE A 234 1.37 4.63 25.86
C PHE A 234 1.29 3.82 27.16
N PRO A 235 2.44 3.35 27.70
CA PRO A 235 2.50 2.59 28.96
C PRO A 235 1.83 3.25 30.16
N ASN A 236 1.70 4.58 30.15
CA ASN A 236 1.08 5.39 31.19
C ASN A 236 -0.33 5.87 30.82
N GLY A 237 -0.99 5.20 29.87
CA GLY A 237 -2.38 5.45 29.49
C GLY A 237 -2.60 6.67 28.61
N LYS A 238 -1.56 7.46 28.33
CA LYS A 238 -1.65 8.56 27.37
C LYS A 238 -1.93 8.04 25.97
N THR A 239 -2.59 8.84 25.14
CA THR A 239 -2.98 8.46 23.78
C THR A 239 -2.39 9.39 22.73
N MET A 240 -2.06 8.84 21.57
CA MET A 240 -1.64 9.60 20.40
C MET A 240 -2.30 9.02 19.17
N MET A 241 -2.81 9.85 18.28
CA MET A 241 -3.18 9.40 16.94
C MET A 241 -2.19 9.94 15.93
N ILE A 242 -1.74 9.07 15.02
CA ILE A 242 -0.87 9.41 13.90
C ILE A 242 -1.70 9.25 12.64
N ASP A 243 -1.91 10.36 11.94
CA ASP A 243 -2.77 10.46 10.77
C ASP A 243 -4.23 10.04 11.05
N ALA A 244 -5.11 10.22 10.07
CA ALA A 244 -6.55 10.01 10.19
C ALA A 244 -7.23 9.67 8.86
N GLY A 245 -6.51 9.05 7.93
CA GLY A 245 -7.08 8.56 6.66
C GLY A 245 -7.76 9.62 5.80
N TYR A 246 -8.46 9.16 4.76
CA TYR A 246 -9.41 9.99 4.03
C TYR A 246 -10.62 10.39 4.88
N ILE A 247 -11.25 11.52 4.52
CA ILE A 247 -12.47 12.00 5.20
C ILE A 247 -13.59 10.95 5.22
N ALA A 248 -13.73 10.16 4.15
CA ALA A 248 -14.77 9.14 4.05
C ALA A 248 -14.50 7.94 4.98
N CYS A 249 -13.25 7.70 5.40
CA CYS A 249 -12.88 6.66 6.37
C CYS A 249 -13.11 7.09 7.82
N SER A 250 -13.45 8.36 8.09
CA SER A 250 -13.56 8.90 9.45
C SER A 250 -14.52 8.12 10.35
N ALA A 251 -15.57 7.51 9.79
CA ALA A 251 -16.51 6.69 10.54
C ALA A 251 -15.84 5.45 11.19
N HIS A 252 -14.89 4.81 10.51
CA HIS A 252 -14.15 3.65 11.04
C HIS A 252 -13.28 4.06 12.23
N ILE A 253 -12.58 5.19 12.11
CA ILE A 253 -11.72 5.74 13.16
C ILE A 253 -12.55 6.14 14.38
N ILE A 254 -13.65 6.87 14.15
CA ILE A 254 -14.57 7.29 15.21
C ILE A 254 -15.21 6.08 15.90
N SER A 255 -15.60 5.04 15.16
CA SER A 255 -16.13 3.80 15.73
C SER A 255 -15.11 3.14 16.65
N LEU A 256 -13.84 3.03 16.23
CA LEU A 256 -12.79 2.47 17.09
C LEU A 256 -12.57 3.31 18.36
N LEU A 257 -12.57 4.64 18.24
CA LEU A 257 -12.45 5.53 19.41
C LEU A 257 -13.64 5.36 20.37
N ASP A 258 -14.86 5.27 19.85
CA ASP A 258 -16.07 5.07 20.65
C ASP A 258 -16.09 3.69 21.33
N ASP A 259 -15.72 2.64 20.58
CA ASP A 259 -15.55 1.29 21.09
C ASP A 259 -14.51 1.25 22.22
N LEU A 260 -13.45 2.04 22.14
CA LEU A 260 -12.45 2.19 23.21
C LEU A 260 -12.89 3.13 24.35
N GLY A 261 -13.97 3.90 24.17
CA GLY A 261 -14.42 4.93 25.11
C GLY A 261 -13.50 6.16 25.17
N LEU A 262 -12.81 6.46 24.07
CA LEU A 262 -11.89 7.58 23.95
C LEU A 262 -12.58 8.80 23.36
N HIS A 263 -12.80 9.81 24.19
CA HIS A 263 -13.30 11.12 23.77
C HIS A 263 -12.22 12.21 23.85
N HIS A 264 -11.00 11.84 24.25
CA HIS A 264 -9.85 12.74 24.37
C HIS A 264 -8.57 12.04 23.87
N LEU A 265 -7.70 12.83 23.22
CA LEU A 265 -6.35 12.44 22.83
C LEU A 265 -5.32 13.38 23.46
N ASP A 266 -4.28 12.84 24.09
CA ASP A 266 -3.16 13.69 24.53
C ASP A 266 -2.42 14.30 23.34
N TYR A 267 -2.23 13.51 22.28
CA TYR A 267 -1.44 13.93 21.13
C TYR A 267 -2.10 13.58 19.81
N PHE A 268 -1.90 14.45 18.82
CA PHE A 268 -2.20 14.18 17.42
C PHE A 268 -0.93 14.46 16.60
N VAL A 269 -0.59 13.59 15.66
CA VAL A 269 0.53 13.79 14.74
C VAL A 269 0.02 13.70 13.32
N LEU A 270 0.38 14.67 12.48
CA LEU A 270 0.24 14.56 11.03
C LEU A 270 1.61 14.27 10.43
N SER A 271 1.75 13.14 9.75
CA SER A 271 2.98 12.77 9.06
C SER A 271 3.24 13.70 7.88
N HIS A 272 2.21 14.00 7.09
CA HIS A 272 2.22 15.01 6.03
C HIS A 272 0.79 15.39 5.64
N ALA A 273 0.66 16.31 4.68
CA ALA A 273 -0.61 16.98 4.37
C ALA A 273 -1.36 16.37 3.18
N HIS A 274 -1.23 15.06 2.87
CA HIS A 274 -2.13 14.45 1.89
C HIS A 274 -3.49 14.11 2.50
N ASP A 275 -4.52 14.04 1.64
CA ASP A 275 -5.90 13.82 2.08
C ASP A 275 -6.11 12.41 2.68
N ASP A 276 -5.31 11.42 2.32
CA ASP A 276 -5.27 10.07 2.92
C ASP A 276 -4.53 10.01 4.27
N HIS A 277 -4.01 11.14 4.76
CA HIS A 277 -3.40 11.24 6.09
C HIS A 277 -4.13 12.26 6.95
N ALA A 278 -4.44 13.43 6.39
CA ALA A 278 -5.07 14.54 7.09
C ALA A 278 -6.59 14.62 6.89
N GLY A 279 -7.17 13.87 5.96
CA GLY A 279 -8.55 14.04 5.50
C GLY A 279 -9.59 13.85 6.59
N GLY A 280 -9.45 12.81 7.42
CA GLY A 280 -10.35 12.54 8.54
C GLY A 280 -10.06 13.34 9.81
N ALA A 281 -8.96 14.10 9.87
CA ALA A 281 -8.47 14.71 11.11
C ALA A 281 -9.49 15.70 11.73
N LEU A 282 -10.15 16.51 10.90
CA LEU A 282 -11.20 17.42 11.37
C LEU A 282 -12.40 16.66 11.96
N ALA A 283 -12.85 15.60 11.30
CA ALA A 283 -14.00 14.80 11.76
C ALA A 283 -13.69 14.13 13.10
N VAL A 284 -12.49 13.57 13.27
CA VAL A 284 -12.06 13.01 14.55
C VAL A 284 -11.99 14.09 15.63
N ALA A 285 -11.42 15.25 15.35
CA ALA A 285 -11.39 16.34 16.32
C ALA A 285 -12.80 16.79 16.73
N GLN A 286 -13.71 16.96 15.78
CA GLN A 286 -15.10 17.30 16.06
C GLN A 286 -15.75 16.26 16.97
N TYR A 287 -15.59 14.97 16.68
CA TYR A 287 -16.06 13.88 17.55
C TYR A 287 -15.54 14.04 18.98
N LEU A 288 -14.22 14.19 19.18
CA LEU A 288 -13.62 14.30 20.51
C LEU A 288 -14.17 15.50 21.31
N TYR A 289 -14.23 16.67 20.67
CA TYR A 289 -14.69 17.90 21.31
C TYR A 289 -16.21 17.92 21.58
N GLU A 290 -17.02 17.31 20.71
CA GLU A 290 -18.47 17.21 20.90
C GLU A 290 -18.85 16.24 22.02
N HIS A 291 -17.98 15.27 22.31
CA HIS A 291 -18.12 14.33 23.44
C HIS A 291 -17.44 14.85 24.73
N GLY A 292 -17.07 16.13 24.77
CA GLY A 292 -16.58 16.81 25.98
C GLY A 292 -15.09 16.60 26.29
N GLY A 293 -14.34 15.94 25.40
CA GLY A 293 -12.89 15.88 25.47
C GLY A 293 -12.23 16.85 24.49
N GLY A 294 -11.16 16.40 23.83
CA GLY A 294 -10.35 17.27 22.96
C GLY A 294 -8.99 16.68 22.60
N ILE A 295 -8.09 17.54 22.12
CA ILE A 295 -6.71 17.22 21.76
C ILE A 295 -5.78 18.20 22.50
N ASP A 296 -4.85 17.70 23.33
CA ASP A 296 -3.98 18.60 24.11
C ASP A 296 -2.89 19.24 23.24
N ALA A 297 -2.21 18.44 22.41
CA ALA A 297 -1.20 18.93 21.48
C ALA A 297 -1.22 18.24 20.12
N CYS A 298 -1.01 19.01 19.05
CA CYS A 298 -0.84 18.53 17.69
C CYS A 298 0.60 18.77 17.21
N TYR A 299 1.18 17.82 16.49
CA TYR A 299 2.56 17.82 16.01
C TYR A 299 2.60 17.69 14.49
N ARG A 300 3.40 18.52 13.83
CA ARG A 300 3.65 18.51 12.38
C ARG A 300 5.00 19.16 12.03
N SER A 301 5.45 19.06 10.79
CA SER A 301 6.76 19.59 10.35
C SER A 301 6.72 20.85 9.50
N SER A 302 5.60 21.17 8.83
CA SER A 302 5.24 22.50 8.31
C SER A 302 3.98 22.40 7.44
N TYR A 303 3.37 23.54 7.12
CA TYR A 303 2.20 23.65 6.26
C TYR A 303 2.61 23.61 4.78
N ILE A 304 2.29 22.51 4.10
CA ILE A 304 2.33 22.42 2.64
C ILE A 304 0.88 22.25 2.18
N ALA A 305 0.37 23.23 1.44
CA ALA A 305 -1.03 23.26 1.02
C ALA A 305 -1.33 22.21 -0.06
N SER A 306 -1.39 20.94 0.33
CA SER A 306 -1.75 19.80 -0.52
C SER A 306 -3.12 19.20 -0.16
N SER A 307 -3.51 19.22 1.11
CA SER A 307 -4.85 18.80 1.56
C SER A 307 -5.80 19.98 1.64
N LYS A 308 -7.07 19.74 1.29
CA LYS A 308 -8.16 20.71 1.54
C LYS A 308 -8.65 20.69 2.99
N GLN A 309 -8.42 19.60 3.72
CA GLN A 309 -8.94 19.37 5.07
C GLN A 309 -7.96 19.80 6.16
N GLU A 310 -6.66 19.62 5.97
CA GLU A 310 -5.63 20.01 6.94
C GLU A 310 -5.74 21.50 7.40
N PRO A 311 -5.98 22.49 6.51
CA PRO A 311 -6.19 23.88 6.95
C PRO A 311 -7.44 24.06 7.82
N LEU A 312 -8.52 23.32 7.54
CA LEU A 312 -9.77 23.39 8.31
C LEU A 312 -9.60 22.76 9.69
N PHE A 313 -8.86 21.65 9.76
CA PHE A 313 -8.48 21.01 11.02
C PHE A 313 -7.62 21.94 11.88
N GLU A 314 -6.60 22.57 11.31
CA GLU A 314 -5.73 23.51 12.02
C GLU A 314 -6.50 24.70 12.59
N GLU A 315 -7.38 25.31 11.78
CA GLU A 315 -8.23 26.40 12.22
C GLU A 315 -9.17 25.97 13.36
N TYR A 316 -9.73 24.76 13.28
CA TYR A 316 -10.55 24.21 14.35
C TYR A 316 -9.74 24.01 15.66
N LEU A 317 -8.52 23.47 15.58
CA LEU A 317 -7.63 23.32 16.73
C LEU A 317 -7.29 24.67 17.38
N LYS A 318 -7.00 25.70 16.57
CA LYS A 318 -6.76 27.07 17.05
C LYS A 318 -7.97 27.62 17.80
N GLN A 319 -9.18 27.43 17.27
CA GLN A 319 -10.42 27.86 17.93
C GLN A 319 -10.67 27.15 19.26
N LYS A 320 -10.23 25.89 19.39
CA LYS A 320 -10.33 25.11 20.63
C LYS A 320 -9.18 25.36 21.62
N GLY A 321 -8.14 26.09 21.21
CA GLY A 321 -6.97 26.38 22.05
C GLY A 321 -5.99 25.20 22.17
N THR A 322 -6.04 24.21 21.26
CA THR A 322 -5.05 23.13 21.19
C THR A 322 -3.68 23.71 20.86
N HIS A 323 -2.64 23.22 21.52
CA HIS A 323 -1.27 23.64 21.24
C HIS A 323 -0.75 22.92 19.97
N VAL A 324 -0.15 23.67 19.04
CA VAL A 324 0.38 23.10 17.79
C VAL A 324 1.90 23.29 17.73
N TYR A 325 2.63 22.19 17.61
CA TYR A 325 4.06 22.15 17.37
C TYR A 325 4.33 21.98 15.87
N GLU A 326 4.83 23.03 15.23
CA GLU A 326 4.92 23.11 13.76
C GLU A 326 6.30 22.73 13.19
N ASN A 327 7.29 22.44 14.05
CA ASN A 327 8.68 22.22 13.66
C ASN A 327 9.20 20.86 14.15
N VAL A 328 8.42 19.79 13.95
CA VAL A 328 8.89 18.42 14.22
C VAL A 328 9.85 17.98 13.12
N LEU A 329 11.09 18.44 13.18
CA LEU A 329 12.10 18.19 12.17
C LEU A 329 13.06 17.08 12.58
N ALA A 330 13.92 16.65 11.67
CA ALA A 330 15.02 15.73 11.94
C ALA A 330 15.81 16.17 13.18
N GLY A 331 15.96 15.27 14.13
CA GLY A 331 16.58 15.52 15.45
C GLY A 331 15.61 15.97 16.54
N TYR A 332 14.35 16.28 16.22
CA TYR A 332 13.33 16.57 17.23
C TYR A 332 13.06 15.32 18.08
N GLN A 333 13.10 15.49 19.40
CA GLN A 333 12.95 14.40 20.36
C GLN A 333 11.98 14.80 21.46
N TRP A 334 11.08 13.88 21.79
CA TRP A 334 10.22 14.00 22.95
C TRP A 334 9.99 12.65 23.60
N THR A 335 9.40 12.66 24.79
CA THR A 335 9.19 11.45 25.58
C THR A 335 7.79 11.46 26.15
N VAL A 336 7.09 10.33 26.03
CA VAL A 336 5.79 10.11 26.65
C VAL A 336 5.93 8.95 27.62
N GLY A 337 5.93 9.27 28.92
CA GLY A 337 6.25 8.29 29.96
C GLY A 337 7.67 7.73 29.77
N ASP A 338 7.78 6.43 29.51
CA ASP A 338 9.05 5.74 29.28
C ASP A 338 9.40 5.56 27.79
N VAL A 339 8.56 6.06 26.89
CA VAL A 339 8.73 5.89 25.44
C VAL A 339 9.38 7.13 24.87
N ARG A 340 10.58 6.98 24.33
CA ARG A 340 11.28 8.05 23.62
C ARG A 340 10.89 8.01 22.14
N ILE A 341 10.55 9.17 21.60
CA ILE A 341 10.21 9.37 20.20
C ILE A 341 11.26 10.29 19.58
N THR A 342 11.75 9.92 18.40
CA THR A 342 12.75 10.70 17.67
C THR A 342 12.32 10.83 16.21
N ALA A 343 12.22 12.06 15.73
CA ALA A 343 12.05 12.35 14.31
C ALA A 343 13.41 12.34 13.60
N TYR A 344 13.49 11.66 12.46
CA TYR A 344 14.67 11.58 11.60
C TYR A 344 14.49 12.33 10.28
N HIS A 345 13.25 12.70 9.95
CA HIS A 345 12.83 13.42 8.74
C HIS A 345 11.55 14.20 9.05
N PRO A 346 11.25 15.33 8.38
CA PRO A 346 12.06 16.08 7.41
C PRO A 346 13.07 17.04 8.04
N THR A 347 14.09 17.48 7.28
CA THR A 347 14.90 18.66 7.63
C THR A 347 14.23 19.95 7.14
N THR A 348 14.71 21.12 7.59
CA THR A 348 14.26 22.42 7.03
C THR A 348 14.52 22.50 5.52
N GLU A 349 15.64 21.96 5.04
CA GLU A 349 16.00 21.98 3.62
C GLU A 349 15.04 21.12 2.78
N ASP A 350 14.57 20.00 3.31
CA ASP A 350 13.58 19.15 2.62
C ASP A 350 12.25 19.89 2.44
N LEU A 351 11.82 20.62 3.47
CA LEU A 351 10.61 21.43 3.42
C LEU A 351 10.73 22.58 2.40
N GLU A 352 11.88 23.26 2.37
CA GLU A 352 12.14 24.34 1.40
C GLU A 352 12.19 23.85 -0.05
N LYS A 353 12.57 22.58 -0.27
CA LYS A 353 12.61 21.95 -1.60
C LYS A 353 11.27 21.35 -2.02
N CYS A 354 10.30 21.22 -1.13
CA CYS A 354 9.01 20.65 -1.49
C CYS A 354 8.26 21.59 -2.43
N VAL A 355 7.90 21.08 -3.60
CA VAL A 355 7.24 21.85 -4.68
C VAL A 355 5.71 21.66 -4.69
N GLY A 356 5.16 20.87 -3.77
CA GLY A 356 3.72 20.66 -3.60
C GLY A 356 3.08 19.70 -4.59
N ASN A 357 3.86 18.88 -5.30
CA ASN A 357 3.34 17.72 -6.04
C ASN A 357 3.33 16.46 -5.15
N ASP A 358 2.57 15.44 -5.54
CA ASP A 358 2.37 14.21 -4.75
C ASP A 358 3.67 13.64 -4.16
N GLU A 359 4.67 13.37 -5.01
CA GLU A 359 5.94 12.79 -4.54
C GLU A 359 6.71 13.72 -3.59
N SER A 360 6.74 15.02 -3.87
CA SER A 360 7.45 15.98 -3.01
C SER A 360 6.81 16.15 -1.64
N VAL A 361 5.48 16.07 -1.55
CA VAL A 361 4.74 16.12 -0.28
C VAL A 361 4.94 14.81 0.50
N ASN A 362 4.89 13.67 -0.19
CA ASN A 362 5.21 12.37 0.39
C ASN A 362 6.62 12.34 0.99
N ASN A 363 7.59 12.91 0.27
CA ASN A 363 8.99 12.98 0.70
C ASN A 363 9.27 14.01 1.79
N VAL A 364 8.26 14.65 2.39
CA VAL A 364 8.42 15.41 3.64
C VAL A 364 7.72 14.76 4.83
N SER A 365 7.29 13.50 4.69
CA SER A 365 6.64 12.74 5.77
C SER A 365 7.50 12.64 7.03
N ILE A 366 6.90 12.78 8.22
CA ILE A 366 7.67 12.64 9.47
C ILE A 366 8.11 11.18 9.67
N LEU A 367 9.41 10.92 9.55
CA LEU A 367 10.00 9.63 9.94
C LEU A 367 10.23 9.60 11.44
N MET A 368 9.43 8.82 12.16
CA MET A 368 9.48 8.73 13.62
C MET A 368 9.86 7.33 14.08
N LYS A 369 10.76 7.27 15.06
CA LYS A 369 11.09 6.03 15.78
C LYS A 369 10.69 6.12 17.24
N PHE A 370 9.92 5.14 17.68
CA PHE A 370 9.53 4.92 19.08
C PHE A 370 10.48 3.90 19.69
N VAL A 371 11.02 4.22 20.86
CA VAL A 371 11.92 3.32 21.61
C VAL A 371 11.37 3.13 23.00
N TYR A 372 10.94 1.90 23.31
CA TYR A 372 10.46 1.48 24.61
C TYR A 372 11.32 0.33 25.17
N GLY A 373 12.28 0.66 26.02
CA GLY A 373 13.30 -0.29 26.43
C GLY A 373 14.12 -0.78 25.23
N ARG A 374 14.00 -2.07 24.89
CA ARG A 374 14.63 -2.70 23.72
C ARG A 374 13.72 -2.72 22.49
N SER A 375 12.42 -2.58 22.67
CA SER A 375 11.41 -2.61 21.62
C SER A 375 11.42 -1.30 20.82
N LYS A 376 11.43 -1.41 19.50
CA LYS A 376 11.52 -0.30 18.56
C LYS A 376 10.45 -0.40 17.48
N TYR A 377 9.68 0.67 17.30
CA TYR A 377 8.70 0.81 16.23
C TYR A 377 9.11 1.99 15.33
N LEU A 378 9.04 1.81 14.01
CA LEU A 378 9.37 2.84 13.03
C LEU A 378 8.15 3.11 12.13
N THR A 379 7.84 4.38 11.89
CA THR A 379 6.80 4.81 10.94
C THR A 379 7.28 6.04 10.19
N GLY A 380 6.99 6.10 8.89
CA GLY A 380 7.51 7.13 7.99
C GLY A 380 6.48 7.82 7.09
N GLY A 381 5.18 7.58 7.25
CA GLY A 381 4.18 8.04 6.28
C GLY A 381 4.48 7.48 4.90
N ASP A 382 4.71 8.36 3.91
CA ASP A 382 4.69 8.02 2.49
C ASP A 382 6.02 8.18 1.75
N LEU A 383 7.15 8.09 2.46
CA LEU A 383 8.48 8.26 1.86
C LEU A 383 8.68 7.39 0.61
N TYR A 384 9.14 8.01 -0.49
CA TYR A 384 9.48 7.31 -1.72
C TYR A 384 10.86 6.67 -1.62
N ILE A 385 11.09 5.66 -2.46
CA ILE A 385 12.31 4.85 -2.49
C ILE A 385 13.59 5.70 -2.53
N GLU A 386 13.65 6.79 -3.31
CA GLU A 386 14.83 7.65 -3.36
C GLU A 386 15.12 8.36 -2.02
N MET A 387 14.07 8.75 -1.30
CA MET A 387 14.23 9.36 0.02
C MET A 387 14.58 8.31 1.07
N GLU A 388 13.96 7.12 1.01
CA GLU A 388 14.33 5.98 1.85
C GLU A 388 15.82 5.64 1.71
N GLU A 389 16.35 5.62 0.49
CA GLU A 389 17.76 5.33 0.26
C GLU A 389 18.68 6.40 0.86
N LYS A 390 18.33 7.69 0.74
CA LYS A 390 19.07 8.81 1.35
C LYS A 390 19.06 8.70 2.88
N LEU A 391 17.90 8.44 3.47
CA LEU A 391 17.75 8.30 4.91
C LEU A 391 18.48 7.06 5.43
N ALA A 392 18.46 5.96 4.68
CA ALA A 392 19.20 4.74 4.99
C ALA A 392 20.72 4.99 4.99
N GLU A 393 21.25 5.71 3.99
CA GLU A 393 22.66 6.10 3.96
C GLU A 393 23.04 7.02 5.12
N GLN A 394 22.17 7.99 5.42
CA GLN A 394 22.45 9.00 6.44
C GLN A 394 22.43 8.42 7.87
N TYR A 395 21.47 7.55 8.17
CA TYR A 395 21.20 7.13 9.54
C TYR A 395 21.60 5.68 9.83
N GLY A 396 21.68 4.82 8.82
CA GLY A 396 22.10 3.42 8.96
C GLY A 396 21.43 2.70 10.13
N ASP A 397 22.24 2.17 11.04
CA ASP A 397 21.79 1.44 12.23
C ASP A 397 20.83 2.21 13.14
N LEU A 398 20.80 3.55 13.05
CA LEU A 398 19.81 4.34 13.79
C LEU A 398 18.38 4.11 13.30
N LEU A 399 18.15 3.56 12.11
CA LEU A 399 16.80 3.25 11.63
C LEU A 399 16.35 1.82 11.94
N LYS A 400 17.21 1.00 12.56
CA LYS A 400 16.83 -0.36 12.96
C LYS A 400 15.61 -0.38 13.88
N ALA A 401 14.63 -1.22 13.55
CA ALA A 401 13.38 -1.35 14.30
C ALA A 401 12.93 -2.81 14.38
N ASP A 402 12.21 -3.17 15.44
CA ASP A 402 11.68 -4.52 15.62
C ASP A 402 10.41 -4.71 14.78
N VAL A 403 9.58 -3.66 14.72
CA VAL A 403 8.39 -3.57 13.86
C VAL A 403 8.43 -2.27 13.08
N MET A 404 8.05 -2.29 11.80
CA MET A 404 7.87 -1.07 11.02
C MET A 404 6.47 -0.99 10.41
N LYS A 405 5.93 0.22 10.32
CA LYS A 405 4.88 0.52 9.34
C LYS A 405 5.53 0.55 7.96
N SER A 406 4.93 -0.10 6.97
CA SER A 406 5.36 0.09 5.59
C SER A 406 5.19 1.56 5.18
N ASN A 407 6.12 2.09 4.41
CA ASN A 407 5.97 3.42 3.83
C ASN A 407 4.96 3.37 2.68
N HIS A 408 4.19 4.45 2.53
CA HIS A 408 3.32 4.68 1.38
C HIS A 408 2.34 3.51 1.14
N HIS A 409 1.72 3.05 2.23
CA HIS A 409 0.76 1.94 2.27
C HIS A 409 1.32 0.64 1.66
N GLY A 410 2.63 0.43 1.78
CA GLY A 410 3.28 -0.77 1.28
C GLY A 410 3.39 -0.82 -0.25
N THR A 411 3.30 0.31 -0.95
CA THR A 411 3.36 0.33 -2.42
C THR A 411 4.76 0.18 -3.01
N TYR A 412 4.84 -0.19 -4.29
CA TYR A 412 6.10 -0.46 -5.00
C TYR A 412 7.00 0.77 -5.21
N THR A 413 6.46 1.98 -5.04
CA THR A 413 7.22 3.23 -5.09
C THR A 413 8.06 3.46 -3.83
N SER A 414 7.93 2.59 -2.84
CA SER A 414 8.53 2.66 -1.51
C SER A 414 8.92 1.26 -1.04
N ASN A 415 9.48 1.16 0.15
CA ASN A 415 9.93 -0.06 0.79
C ASN A 415 11.01 -0.78 -0.03
N GLY A 416 11.97 -0.02 -0.56
CA GLY A 416 13.07 -0.57 -1.38
C GLY A 416 13.96 -1.55 -0.61
N GLN A 417 14.70 -2.39 -1.34
CA GLN A 417 15.57 -3.41 -0.73
C GLN A 417 16.60 -2.81 0.24
N LYS A 418 17.23 -1.68 -0.10
CA LYS A 418 18.20 -1.00 0.76
C LYS A 418 17.56 -0.47 2.05
N TRP A 419 16.32 0.02 1.97
CA TRP A 419 15.54 0.43 3.12
C TRP A 419 15.29 -0.74 4.07
N LEU A 420 14.75 -1.84 3.53
CA LEU A 420 14.44 -3.05 4.31
C LEU A 420 15.71 -3.67 4.94
N GLN A 421 16.83 -3.68 4.21
CA GLN A 421 18.13 -4.13 4.73
C GLN A 421 18.70 -3.24 5.82
N THR A 422 18.32 -1.96 5.86
CA THR A 422 18.76 -0.99 6.87
C THR A 422 17.87 -1.05 8.12
N VAL A 423 16.55 -1.08 7.94
CA VAL A 423 15.58 -1.15 9.03
C VAL A 423 15.58 -2.52 9.73
N GLN A 424 15.79 -3.60 8.97
CA GLN A 424 15.82 -4.98 9.47
C GLN A 424 14.63 -5.33 10.38
N PRO A 425 13.38 -5.07 9.94
CA PRO A 425 12.21 -5.36 10.75
C PRO A 425 12.02 -6.86 10.94
N ASN A 426 11.52 -7.26 12.10
CA ASN A 426 11.02 -8.63 12.32
C ASN A 426 9.53 -8.75 11.93
N ALA A 427 8.82 -7.63 11.87
CA ALA A 427 7.45 -7.56 11.35
C ALA A 427 7.19 -6.24 10.60
N ILE A 428 6.35 -6.32 9.56
CA ILE A 428 5.87 -5.18 8.78
C ILE A 428 4.34 -5.13 8.92
N ILE A 429 3.83 -3.95 9.29
CA ILE A 429 2.40 -3.64 9.31
C ILE A 429 2.11 -2.66 8.18
N THR A 430 1.13 -3.00 7.35
CA THR A 430 0.75 -2.20 6.19
C THR A 430 -0.66 -1.64 6.40
N ASP A 431 -0.75 -0.32 6.39
CA ASP A 431 -2.00 0.45 6.40
C ASP A 431 -2.55 0.50 4.97
N ALA A 432 -3.02 -0.63 4.43
CA ALA A 432 -3.59 -0.76 3.09
C ALA A 432 -4.91 -1.53 3.13
N GLU A 433 -5.78 -1.26 2.15
CA GLU A 433 -7.05 -1.95 1.89
C GLU A 433 -6.89 -3.38 1.34
N ASP A 434 -5.69 -3.73 0.92
CA ASP A 434 -5.34 -5.02 0.36
C ASP A 434 -4.02 -5.53 0.94
N ILE A 435 -3.30 -6.42 0.25
CA ILE A 435 -2.00 -6.91 0.77
C ILE A 435 -0.86 -5.88 0.64
N GLY A 436 -1.09 -4.72 0.03
CA GLY A 436 -0.03 -3.83 -0.44
C GLY A 436 0.71 -4.41 -1.65
N ASN A 437 1.95 -4.00 -1.86
CA ASN A 437 2.79 -4.53 -2.95
C ASN A 437 3.12 -6.01 -2.71
N ALA A 438 2.76 -6.87 -3.67
CA ALA A 438 3.08 -8.29 -3.65
C ALA A 438 4.59 -8.56 -3.50
N LEU A 439 5.46 -7.74 -4.10
CA LEU A 439 6.92 -7.89 -3.97
C LEU A 439 7.41 -7.60 -2.55
N LEU A 440 6.76 -6.71 -1.81
CA LEU A 440 7.08 -6.45 -0.41
C LEU A 440 6.69 -7.64 0.47
N ALA A 441 5.49 -8.20 0.25
CA ALA A 441 5.04 -9.39 0.94
C ALA A 441 5.93 -10.62 0.62
N GLU A 442 6.30 -10.81 -0.66
CA GLU A 442 7.23 -11.85 -1.07
C GLU A 442 8.61 -11.68 -0.40
N TYR A 443 9.16 -10.46 -0.41
CA TYR A 443 10.41 -10.17 0.27
C TYR A 443 10.33 -10.51 1.77
N ALA A 444 9.23 -10.15 2.42
CA ALA A 444 9.03 -10.44 3.84
C ALA A 444 9.05 -11.95 4.12
N VAL A 445 8.31 -12.74 3.33
CA VAL A 445 8.29 -14.20 3.42
C VAL A 445 9.67 -14.80 3.19
N GLU A 446 10.39 -14.37 2.15
CA GLU A 446 11.74 -14.85 1.82
C GLU A 446 12.76 -14.60 2.94
N HIS A 447 12.56 -13.56 3.74
CA HIS A 447 13.46 -13.16 4.82
C HIS A 447 12.94 -13.52 6.22
N GLY A 448 11.81 -14.23 6.32
CA GLY A 448 11.20 -14.62 7.60
C GLY A 448 10.65 -13.45 8.41
N ILE A 449 10.29 -12.36 7.75
CA ILE A 449 9.66 -11.17 8.32
C ILE A 449 8.15 -11.40 8.31
N LYS A 450 7.48 -11.24 9.46
CA LYS A 450 6.02 -11.38 9.51
C LYS A 450 5.35 -10.21 8.82
N TYR A 451 4.39 -10.47 7.93
CA TYR A 451 3.71 -9.42 7.17
C TYR A 451 2.22 -9.36 7.49
N TYR A 452 1.73 -8.15 7.78
CA TYR A 452 0.36 -7.88 8.17
C TYR A 452 -0.21 -6.72 7.33
N SER A 453 -1.49 -6.81 6.96
CA SER A 453 -2.20 -5.71 6.30
C SER A 453 -3.60 -5.50 6.85
N ALA A 454 -3.93 -4.26 7.20
CA ALA A 454 -5.19 -3.94 7.86
C ALA A 454 -6.41 -4.33 7.00
N GLY A 455 -6.36 -4.14 5.68
CA GLY A 455 -7.46 -4.49 4.78
C GLY A 455 -7.65 -6.00 4.54
N ILE A 456 -6.68 -6.83 4.94
CA ILE A 456 -6.80 -8.30 4.89
C ILE A 456 -7.18 -8.85 6.26
N GLN A 457 -6.53 -8.36 7.32
CA GLN A 457 -6.64 -8.90 8.66
C GLN A 457 -7.61 -8.13 9.57
N GLY A 458 -8.21 -7.04 9.10
CA GLY A 458 -9.04 -6.14 9.92
C GLY A 458 -8.17 -5.28 10.85
N LEU A 459 -8.68 -4.98 12.06
CA LEU A 459 -7.88 -4.32 13.10
C LEU A 459 -6.59 -5.12 13.37
N ILE A 460 -5.45 -4.42 13.44
CA ILE A 460 -4.16 -4.97 13.86
C ILE A 460 -3.77 -4.31 15.20
N LEU A 461 -3.45 -5.12 16.20
CA LEU A 461 -2.96 -4.68 17.51
C LEU A 461 -1.53 -5.15 17.72
N LEU A 462 -0.58 -4.21 17.69
CA LEU A 462 0.77 -4.42 18.17
C LEU A 462 0.85 -4.03 19.65
N ARG A 463 1.22 -4.97 20.50
CA ARG A 463 1.50 -4.75 21.93
C ARG A 463 2.99 -4.93 22.19
N MET A 464 3.66 -3.89 22.67
CA MET A 464 5.07 -3.91 23.03
C MET A 464 5.28 -3.79 24.53
N SER A 465 6.07 -4.69 25.10
CA SER A 465 6.71 -4.50 26.40
C SER A 465 8.08 -3.84 26.22
N ARG A 466 8.85 -3.70 27.31
CA ARG A 466 10.22 -3.19 27.25
C ARG A 466 11.21 -4.13 26.56
N ILE A 467 10.87 -5.39 26.32
CA ILE A 467 11.81 -6.41 25.84
C ILE A 467 11.32 -7.22 24.64
N GLU A 468 10.00 -7.30 24.46
CA GLU A 468 9.37 -8.12 23.43
C GLU A 468 8.09 -7.44 22.93
N TYR A 469 7.50 -8.01 21.88
CA TYR A 469 6.25 -7.56 21.32
C TYR A 469 5.40 -8.74 20.84
N GLU A 470 4.10 -8.51 20.75
CA GLU A 470 3.10 -9.42 20.21
C GLU A 470 2.23 -8.65 19.21
N ILE A 471 1.83 -9.30 18.12
CA ILE A 471 0.90 -8.74 17.13
C ILE A 471 -0.31 -9.67 17.06
N GLN A 472 -1.49 -9.09 17.20
CA GLN A 472 -2.79 -9.75 17.06
C GLN A 472 -3.56 -9.11 15.91
N CYS A 473 -4.34 -9.93 15.21
CA CYS A 473 -5.16 -9.52 14.09
C CYS A 473 -6.62 -9.84 14.40
N GLN A 474 -7.53 -9.01 13.91
CA GLN A 474 -8.95 -9.27 14.02
C GLN A 474 -9.32 -10.58 13.32
N THR A 475 -8.78 -10.83 12.13
CA THR A 475 -8.99 -12.08 11.39
C THR A 475 -7.69 -12.59 10.79
N GLY A 476 -7.59 -13.91 10.67
CA GLY A 476 -6.49 -14.60 9.99
C GLY A 476 -5.16 -14.54 10.73
N ASP A 477 -4.15 -15.14 10.11
CA ASP A 477 -2.76 -15.08 10.56
C ASP A 477 -1.96 -14.11 9.66
N CYS A 478 -0.73 -13.78 10.08
CA CYS A 478 0.22 -13.09 9.21
C CYS A 478 0.57 -13.93 7.98
N LEU A 479 0.96 -13.27 6.89
CA LEU A 479 1.61 -13.96 5.77
C LEU A 479 3.02 -14.45 6.14
#